data_AF-A0A2T1M3G3-F1
#
_entry.id   AF-A0A2T1M3G3-F1
#
_cell.length_a   1.000
_cell.length_b   1.000
_cell.length_c   1.000
_cell.angle_alpha   90.00
_cell.angle_beta   90.00
_cell.angle_gamma   90.00
#
_symmetry.space_group_name_H-M   'P 1'
#
loop_
_entity.id
_entity.type
_entity.pdbx_description
1 polymer ?
#
loop_
_entity_poly.entity_id
_entity_poly.type
_entity_poly.pdbx_seq_one_letter_code
_entity_poly.pdbx_strand_id
1 'polypeptide(L)'
;MAKDCQTVIPGTFPTGWQKTGLEWVARLNGGRDVVLALDLTESVGLNDEGRTRLRQIVEKSLQPGDSVYIVPFASSINPLNTQENPLSNEKSIVYKNKKEDTERILQIIPFQSDERLQNTDIQQAELFIYQELAKLNQNRLKNNQPIQEQSIIWLTDAPLFTQAGIPSNVWIETPADSPFRDTNTPESQERQCWIDWVKKLPGKERSQPIPTQNNQTYNLTVVDLPPSIQEFCTPTPGGKQTCLVPSYLFNQLWLPVLGLILFTGASLFGLNYFRLLQKKWTIKVKSPKDDELKTLYLKNNQKITIGELEGLNTIYSPGDEIRGYIKRKGNSLYLEPAKNAEPIFYKGRELQKTEKIITNRIRLNCPDNRARDFETEINIIK
;
A
#
# COMPACT_ATOMS: atom_id res chain seq x y z
N MET A 1 -38.53 -17.94 -14.79
CA MET A 1 -38.12 -17.90 -13.37
C MET A 1 -36.63 -18.16 -13.34
N ALA A 2 -35.81 -17.16 -13.02
CA ALA A 2 -34.38 -17.34 -12.90
C ALA A 2 -34.12 -18.40 -11.82
N LYS A 3 -33.49 -19.52 -12.18
CA LYS A 3 -32.90 -20.40 -11.17
C LYS A 3 -31.93 -19.54 -10.38
N ASP A 4 -32.20 -19.41 -9.10
CA ASP A 4 -31.27 -18.81 -8.14
C ASP A 4 -29.90 -19.48 -8.37
N CYS A 5 -28.86 -18.68 -8.63
CA CYS A 5 -27.51 -19.11 -9.03
C CYS A 5 -26.83 -19.89 -7.89
N GLN A 6 -27.31 -21.10 -7.60
CA GLN A 6 -26.89 -21.89 -6.43
C GLN A 6 -25.75 -22.87 -6.71
N THR A 7 -25.17 -22.91 -7.91
CA THR A 7 -24.18 -23.95 -8.27
C THR A 7 -22.99 -23.44 -9.07
N VAL A 8 -22.42 -22.33 -8.62
CA VAL A 8 -21.04 -21.95 -8.97
C VAL A 8 -20.30 -21.67 -7.66
N ILE A 9 -20.13 -22.73 -6.86
CA ILE A 9 -19.68 -22.75 -5.45
C ILE A 9 -19.80 -21.37 -4.76
N PRO A 10 -20.97 -21.02 -4.20
CA PRO A 10 -21.15 -19.73 -3.54
C PRO A 10 -20.43 -19.75 -2.18
N GLY A 11 -19.16 -19.35 -2.17
CA GLY A 11 -18.56 -18.78 -0.96
C GLY A 11 -19.28 -17.47 -0.62
N THR A 12 -19.30 -17.10 0.66
CA THR A 12 -19.87 -15.81 1.05
C THR A 12 -19.03 -14.68 0.48
N PHE A 13 -19.68 -13.60 0.04
CA PHE A 13 -18.94 -12.40 -0.35
C PHE A 13 -18.17 -11.86 0.85
N PRO A 14 -16.91 -11.45 0.68
CA PRO A 14 -16.18 -10.80 1.75
C PRO A 14 -16.94 -9.57 2.24
N THR A 15 -17.01 -9.42 3.57
CA THR A 15 -17.52 -8.22 4.24
C THR A 15 -16.69 -6.98 3.86
N GLY A 16 -17.20 -5.77 4.10
CA GLY A 16 -16.54 -4.53 3.66
C GLY A 16 -15.09 -4.35 4.15
N TRP A 17 -14.81 -4.75 5.41
CA TRP A 17 -13.45 -4.69 5.95
C TRP A 17 -12.55 -5.76 5.33
N GLN A 18 -13.08 -6.94 5.00
CA GLN A 18 -12.33 -7.99 4.30
C GLN A 18 -11.96 -7.52 2.90
N LYS A 19 -12.90 -6.94 2.14
CA LYS A 19 -12.61 -6.35 0.82
C LYS A 19 -11.46 -5.34 0.89
N THR A 20 -11.54 -4.42 1.86
CA THR A 20 -10.48 -3.43 2.10
C THR A 20 -9.16 -4.14 2.40
N GLY A 21 -9.15 -5.10 3.32
CA GLY A 21 -7.95 -5.87 3.63
C GLY A 21 -7.34 -6.58 2.42
N LEU A 22 -8.17 -7.18 1.57
CA LEU A 22 -7.74 -7.86 0.33
C LEU A 22 -7.09 -6.88 -0.66
N GLU A 23 -7.65 -5.68 -0.82
CA GLU A 23 -7.05 -4.59 -1.61
C GLU A 23 -5.67 -4.17 -1.06
N TRP A 24 -5.54 -4.06 0.26
CA TRP A 24 -4.25 -3.74 0.89
C TRP A 24 -3.22 -4.84 0.65
N VAL A 25 -3.62 -6.12 0.75
CA VAL A 25 -2.71 -7.24 0.48
C VAL A 25 -2.20 -7.20 -0.95
N ALA A 26 -3.08 -6.98 -1.93
CA ALA A 26 -2.69 -6.89 -3.34
C ALA A 26 -1.74 -5.71 -3.59
N ARG A 27 -2.05 -4.52 -3.05
CA ARG A 27 -1.24 -3.30 -3.24
C ARG A 27 0.14 -3.39 -2.59
N LEU A 28 0.27 -4.02 -1.42
CA LEU A 28 1.54 -4.11 -0.70
C LEU A 28 2.51 -5.10 -1.34
N ASN A 29 2.00 -6.18 -1.94
CA ASN A 29 2.83 -7.21 -2.56
C ASN A 29 3.10 -6.94 -4.04
N GLY A 30 2.28 -6.09 -4.67
CA GLY A 30 2.45 -5.67 -6.05
C GLY A 30 2.16 -6.77 -7.08
N GLY A 31 2.12 -6.36 -8.35
CA GLY A 31 1.83 -7.23 -9.47
C GLY A 31 0.34 -7.56 -9.63
N ARG A 32 -0.02 -7.90 -10.87
CA ARG A 32 -1.38 -8.24 -11.30
C ARG A 32 -1.35 -9.44 -12.22
N ASP A 33 -2.39 -10.25 -12.22
CA ASP A 33 -2.57 -11.22 -13.31
C ASP A 33 -3.11 -10.49 -14.54
N VAL A 34 -2.40 -10.57 -15.66
CA VAL A 34 -2.83 -9.97 -16.93
C VAL A 34 -3.08 -11.07 -17.95
N VAL A 35 -4.32 -11.22 -18.38
CA VAL A 35 -4.71 -12.21 -19.38
C VAL A 35 -4.83 -11.53 -20.73
N LEU A 36 -4.06 -11.99 -21.71
CA LEU A 36 -4.22 -11.66 -23.11
C LEU A 36 -5.10 -12.73 -23.75
N ALA A 37 -6.40 -12.46 -23.86
CA ALA A 37 -7.36 -13.36 -24.48
C ALA A 37 -7.43 -13.04 -25.99
N LEU A 38 -6.92 -13.97 -26.80
CA LEU A 38 -6.67 -13.76 -28.22
C LEU A 38 -7.57 -14.65 -29.06
N ASP A 39 -8.47 -14.04 -29.82
CA ASP A 39 -9.23 -14.77 -30.83
C ASP A 39 -8.35 -15.06 -32.05
N LEU A 40 -8.28 -16.32 -32.45
CA LEU A 40 -7.40 -16.80 -33.52
C LEU A 40 -8.11 -16.95 -34.87
N THR A 41 -9.40 -16.64 -34.94
CA THR A 41 -10.16 -16.72 -36.20
C THR A 41 -9.74 -15.64 -37.19
N GLU A 42 -10.08 -15.88 -38.46
CA GLU A 42 -9.72 -14.99 -39.56
C GLU A 42 -10.34 -13.58 -39.43
N SER A 43 -11.53 -13.48 -38.82
CA SER A 43 -12.24 -12.20 -38.67
C SER A 43 -11.48 -11.19 -37.80
N VAL A 44 -10.65 -11.68 -36.89
CA VAL A 44 -9.79 -10.84 -36.04
C VAL A 44 -8.43 -10.63 -36.66
N GLY A 45 -7.80 -11.69 -37.19
CA GLY A 45 -6.55 -11.68 -37.95
C GLY A 45 -5.61 -10.52 -37.58
N LEU A 46 -4.86 -10.65 -36.48
CA LEU A 46 -4.06 -9.57 -35.88
C LEU A 46 -3.09 -8.93 -36.89
N ASN A 47 -3.54 -7.86 -37.54
CA ASN A 47 -2.78 -7.10 -38.51
C ASN A 47 -1.64 -6.29 -37.83
N ASP A 48 -0.83 -5.60 -38.63
CA ASP A 48 0.27 -4.77 -38.12
C ASP A 48 -0.20 -3.72 -37.09
N GLU A 49 -1.42 -3.19 -37.22
CA GLU A 49 -2.01 -2.29 -36.22
C GLU A 49 -2.31 -3.04 -34.91
N GLY A 50 -2.99 -4.18 -34.96
CA GLY A 50 -3.28 -5.03 -33.81
C GLY A 50 -2.03 -5.43 -33.05
N ARG A 51 -0.99 -5.86 -33.78
CA ARG A 51 0.33 -6.17 -33.22
C ARG A 51 0.97 -4.95 -32.57
N THR A 52 0.86 -3.78 -33.19
CA THR A 52 1.39 -2.51 -32.65
C THR A 52 0.66 -2.10 -31.37
N ARG A 53 -0.67 -2.23 -31.32
CA ARG A 53 -1.47 -1.91 -30.12
C ARG A 53 -1.17 -2.87 -28.97
N LEU A 54 -1.09 -4.18 -29.27
CA LEU A 54 -0.75 -5.17 -28.28
C LEU A 54 0.67 -4.96 -27.74
N ARG A 55 1.64 -4.66 -28.61
CA ARG A 55 2.98 -4.24 -28.20
C ARG A 55 2.93 -3.00 -27.31
N GLN A 56 2.17 -1.97 -27.66
CA GLN A 56 2.03 -0.77 -26.82
C GLN A 56 1.45 -1.10 -25.44
N ILE A 57 0.47 -1.99 -25.36
CA ILE A 57 -0.11 -2.45 -24.09
C ILE A 57 0.93 -3.18 -23.25
N VAL A 58 1.62 -4.16 -23.84
CA VAL A 58 2.66 -4.93 -23.16
C VAL A 58 3.78 -3.99 -22.67
N GLU A 59 4.25 -3.07 -23.52
CA GLU A 59 5.35 -2.17 -23.19
C GLU A 59 4.96 -1.07 -22.20
N LYS A 60 3.77 -0.49 -22.30
CA LYS A 60 3.38 0.73 -21.56
C LYS A 60 2.45 0.47 -20.38
N SER A 61 1.66 -0.60 -20.41
CA SER A 61 0.63 -0.86 -19.39
C SER A 61 1.05 -1.88 -18.34
N LEU A 62 1.94 -2.81 -18.70
CA LEU A 62 2.49 -3.78 -17.74
C LEU A 62 3.49 -3.13 -16.79
N GLN A 63 3.43 -3.57 -15.53
CA GLN A 63 4.30 -3.11 -14.45
C GLN A 63 5.19 -4.25 -13.96
N PRO A 64 6.39 -3.94 -13.44
CA PRO A 64 7.22 -4.95 -12.80
C PRO A 64 6.46 -5.72 -11.71
N GLY A 65 6.41 -7.04 -11.82
CA GLY A 65 5.66 -7.94 -10.94
C GLY A 65 4.35 -8.47 -11.55
N ASP A 66 3.87 -7.90 -12.65
CA ASP A 66 2.70 -8.45 -13.36
C ASP A 66 2.99 -9.86 -13.90
N SER A 67 2.02 -10.76 -13.82
CA SER A 67 2.07 -12.13 -14.35
C SER A 67 1.20 -12.20 -15.59
N VAL A 68 1.81 -12.39 -16.75
CA VAL A 68 1.11 -12.36 -18.04
C VAL A 68 0.77 -13.77 -18.50
N TYR A 69 -0.48 -13.99 -18.86
CA TYR A 69 -1.01 -15.24 -19.41
C TYR A 69 -1.53 -14.97 -20.82
N ILE A 70 -1.23 -15.87 -21.75
CA ILE A 70 -1.69 -15.77 -23.14
C ILE A 70 -2.70 -16.88 -23.35
N VAL A 71 -3.95 -16.52 -23.61
CA VAL A 71 -5.07 -17.44 -23.76
C VAL A 71 -5.60 -17.32 -25.18
N PRO A 72 -5.05 -18.09 -26.13
CA PRO A 72 -5.62 -18.17 -27.46
C PRO A 72 -6.94 -18.94 -27.42
N PHE A 73 -7.94 -18.51 -28.19
CA PHE A 73 -9.22 -19.19 -28.33
C PHE A 73 -9.76 -19.07 -29.75
N ALA A 74 -10.67 -19.98 -30.09
CA ALA A 74 -11.50 -19.97 -31.31
C ALA A 74 -12.80 -20.73 -30.95
N SER A 75 -13.11 -21.82 -31.65
CA SER A 75 -14.18 -22.76 -31.26
C SER A 75 -13.90 -23.53 -29.97
N SER A 76 -12.64 -23.54 -29.52
CA SER A 76 -12.20 -24.12 -28.26
C SER A 76 -11.10 -23.27 -27.61
N ILE A 77 -10.82 -23.51 -26.33
CA ILE A 77 -9.73 -22.86 -25.60
C ILE A 77 -8.40 -23.51 -25.94
N ASN A 78 -7.40 -22.66 -26.17
CA ASN A 78 -6.04 -23.06 -26.52
C ASN A 78 -6.00 -24.07 -27.68
N PRO A 79 -6.59 -23.76 -28.85
CA PRO A 79 -6.76 -24.72 -29.94
C PRO A 79 -5.43 -25.22 -30.52
N LEU A 80 -4.35 -24.45 -30.35
CA LEU A 80 -2.99 -24.84 -30.77
C LEU A 80 -2.34 -25.87 -29.83
N ASN A 81 -2.85 -26.00 -28.60
CA ASN A 81 -2.38 -26.99 -27.63
C ASN A 81 -3.49 -27.37 -26.63
N THR A 82 -4.41 -28.23 -27.07
CA THR A 82 -5.66 -28.56 -26.35
C THR A 82 -5.47 -29.32 -25.03
N GLN A 83 -4.27 -29.84 -24.75
CA GLN A 83 -3.98 -30.58 -23.52
C GLN A 83 -3.45 -29.68 -22.39
N GLU A 84 -3.12 -28.42 -22.68
CA GLU A 84 -2.52 -27.51 -21.72
C GLU A 84 -3.49 -26.40 -21.30
N ASN A 85 -3.59 -26.17 -19.99
CA ASN A 85 -4.29 -25.02 -19.44
C ASN A 85 -3.42 -23.75 -19.59
N PRO A 86 -3.82 -22.77 -20.43
CA PRO A 86 -3.05 -21.54 -20.64
C PRO A 86 -3.06 -20.59 -19.43
N LEU A 87 -4.01 -20.75 -18.50
CA LEU A 87 -4.15 -19.98 -17.26
C LEU A 87 -3.62 -20.77 -16.05
N SER A 88 -2.37 -21.23 -16.14
CA SER A 88 -1.67 -21.89 -15.03
C SER A 88 -0.42 -21.10 -14.62
N ASN A 89 -0.07 -21.16 -13.32
CA ASN A 89 1.09 -20.45 -12.78
C ASN A 89 2.40 -20.76 -13.55
N GLU A 90 2.55 -21.99 -14.05
CA GLU A 90 3.74 -22.43 -14.80
C GLU A 90 3.85 -21.80 -16.19
N LYS A 91 2.73 -21.38 -16.77
CA LYS A 91 2.65 -20.74 -18.08
C LYS A 91 2.71 -19.21 -17.99
N SER A 92 2.62 -18.65 -16.78
CA SER A 92 2.75 -17.21 -16.57
C SER A 92 4.14 -16.69 -16.91
N ILE A 93 4.18 -15.52 -17.55
CA ILE A 93 5.41 -14.77 -17.78
C ILE A 93 5.43 -13.64 -16.76
N VAL A 94 6.30 -13.76 -15.76
CA VAL A 94 6.46 -12.69 -14.76
C VAL A 94 7.25 -11.55 -15.40
N TYR A 95 6.59 -10.41 -15.56
CA TYR A 95 7.13 -9.22 -16.17
C TYR A 95 8.07 -8.51 -15.19
N LYS A 96 9.39 -8.55 -15.45
CA LYS A 96 10.43 -7.94 -14.62
C LYS A 96 11.31 -7.00 -15.44
N ASN A 97 11.80 -7.47 -16.59
CA ASN A 97 12.63 -6.74 -17.52
C ASN A 97 11.78 -6.33 -18.72
N LYS A 98 11.41 -5.05 -18.76
CA LYS A 98 10.56 -4.47 -19.81
C LYS A 98 10.99 -4.87 -21.23
N LYS A 99 12.27 -4.84 -21.56
CA LYS A 99 12.70 -5.10 -22.95
C LYS A 99 12.65 -6.59 -23.30
N GLU A 100 13.20 -7.42 -22.43
CA GLU A 100 13.32 -8.86 -22.65
C GLU A 100 11.97 -9.56 -22.55
N ASP A 101 11.18 -9.24 -21.52
CA ASP A 101 9.89 -9.89 -21.29
C ASP A 101 8.84 -9.42 -22.30
N THR A 102 8.92 -8.17 -22.79
CA THR A 102 8.06 -7.73 -23.90
C THR A 102 8.30 -8.59 -25.13
N GLU A 103 9.56 -8.75 -25.56
CA GLU A 103 9.86 -9.55 -26.75
C GLU A 103 9.48 -11.02 -26.53
N ARG A 104 9.68 -11.56 -25.32
CA ARG A 104 9.25 -12.92 -24.98
C ARG A 104 7.73 -13.10 -25.08
N ILE A 105 6.94 -12.15 -24.54
CA ILE A 105 5.47 -12.17 -24.62
C ILE A 105 5.05 -12.10 -26.09
N LEU A 106 5.62 -11.17 -26.86
CA LEU A 106 5.28 -10.99 -28.27
C LEU A 106 5.67 -12.22 -29.12
N GLN A 107 6.74 -12.93 -28.80
CA GLN A 107 7.13 -14.15 -29.53
C GLN A 107 6.15 -15.32 -29.34
N ILE A 108 5.44 -15.38 -28.21
CA ILE A 108 4.49 -16.46 -27.91
C ILE A 108 3.12 -16.18 -28.52
N ILE A 109 2.79 -14.91 -28.77
CA ILE A 109 1.51 -14.52 -29.34
C ILE A 109 1.39 -15.02 -30.79
N PRO A 110 0.38 -15.86 -31.10
CA PRO A 110 0.09 -16.26 -32.47
C PRO A 110 -0.54 -15.09 -33.24
N PHE A 111 0.27 -14.28 -33.91
CA PHE A 111 -0.20 -13.12 -34.68
C PHE A 111 -0.88 -13.48 -36.00
N GLN A 112 -0.70 -14.70 -36.49
CA GLN A 112 -1.35 -15.16 -37.71
C GLN A 112 -2.65 -15.87 -37.33
N SER A 113 -3.75 -15.49 -37.98
CA SER A 113 -4.96 -16.29 -37.96
C SER A 113 -4.66 -17.67 -38.56
N ASP A 114 -5.28 -18.71 -38.02
CA ASP A 114 -5.19 -20.06 -38.58
C ASP A 114 -6.45 -20.32 -39.38
N GLU A 115 -6.34 -20.41 -40.71
CA GLU A 115 -7.46 -20.65 -41.62
C GLU A 115 -8.22 -21.96 -41.31
N ARG A 116 -7.62 -22.87 -40.53
CA ARG A 116 -8.26 -24.11 -40.07
C ARG A 116 -9.17 -23.88 -38.87
N LEU A 117 -8.99 -22.79 -38.12
CA LEU A 117 -9.82 -22.42 -36.98
C LEU A 117 -11.02 -21.63 -37.49
N GLN A 118 -12.09 -22.36 -37.75
CA GLN A 118 -13.40 -21.79 -38.05
C GLN A 118 -14.20 -21.68 -36.76
N ASN A 119 -15.08 -20.67 -36.69
CA ASN A 119 -15.98 -20.39 -35.58
C ASN A 119 -15.28 -19.88 -34.29
N THR A 120 -15.99 -19.05 -33.53
CA THR A 120 -15.54 -18.51 -32.24
C THR A 120 -16.58 -18.81 -31.16
N ASP A 121 -16.20 -19.61 -30.16
CA ASP A 121 -16.99 -19.84 -28.95
C ASP A 121 -16.56 -18.88 -27.83
N ILE A 122 -16.98 -17.61 -27.97
CA ILE A 122 -16.69 -16.57 -26.97
C ILE A 122 -17.27 -16.89 -25.59
N GLN A 123 -18.36 -17.66 -25.57
CA GLN A 123 -19.05 -18.01 -24.32
C GLN A 123 -18.23 -19.00 -23.50
N GLN A 124 -17.67 -20.00 -24.16
CA GLN A 124 -16.71 -20.91 -23.53
C GLN A 124 -15.48 -20.17 -23.02
N ALA A 125 -14.94 -19.21 -23.80
CA ALA A 125 -13.78 -18.42 -23.42
C ALA A 125 -14.02 -17.56 -22.18
N GLU A 126 -15.15 -16.87 -22.11
CA GLU A 126 -15.53 -16.10 -20.92
C GLU A 126 -15.65 -17.00 -19.69
N LEU A 127 -16.40 -18.10 -19.79
CA LEU A 127 -16.58 -19.00 -18.65
C LEU A 127 -15.23 -19.51 -18.14
N PHE A 128 -14.38 -20.00 -19.05
CA PHE A 128 -13.07 -20.54 -18.73
C PHE A 128 -12.18 -19.50 -18.05
N ILE A 129 -12.02 -18.32 -18.65
CA ILE A 129 -11.11 -17.29 -18.14
C ILE A 129 -11.54 -16.81 -16.75
N TYR A 130 -12.84 -16.53 -16.54
CA TYR A 130 -13.31 -16.04 -15.23
C TYR A 130 -13.17 -17.11 -14.13
N GLN A 131 -13.47 -18.38 -14.44
CA GLN A 131 -13.29 -19.47 -13.49
C GLN A 131 -11.81 -19.67 -13.11
N GLU A 132 -10.92 -19.73 -14.10
CA GLU A 132 -9.49 -19.99 -13.86
C GLU A 132 -8.83 -18.83 -13.09
N LEU A 133 -9.17 -17.58 -13.41
CA LEU A 133 -8.71 -16.42 -12.65
C LEU A 133 -9.16 -16.45 -11.18
N ALA A 134 -10.43 -16.79 -10.93
CA ALA A 134 -10.93 -16.96 -9.57
C ALA A 134 -10.19 -18.10 -8.83
N LYS A 135 -9.92 -19.22 -9.51
CA LYS A 135 -9.14 -20.34 -8.96
C LYS A 135 -7.71 -19.92 -8.59
N LEU A 136 -7.05 -19.06 -9.37
CA LEU A 136 -5.71 -18.57 -9.05
C LEU A 136 -5.68 -17.83 -7.70
N ASN A 137 -6.57 -16.87 -7.49
CA ASN A 137 -6.67 -16.16 -6.22
C ASN A 137 -7.13 -17.07 -5.07
N GLN A 138 -8.02 -18.04 -5.34
CA GLN A 138 -8.42 -19.03 -4.34
C GLN A 138 -7.25 -19.93 -3.90
N ASN A 139 -6.39 -20.33 -4.83
CA ASN A 139 -5.19 -21.11 -4.54
C ASN A 139 -4.17 -20.30 -3.73
N ARG A 140 -4.00 -19.01 -4.07
CA ARG A 140 -3.15 -18.10 -3.28
C ARG A 140 -3.64 -17.96 -1.84
N LEU A 141 -4.95 -17.76 -1.65
CA LEU A 141 -5.56 -17.73 -0.32
C LEU A 141 -5.24 -19.01 0.48
N LYS A 142 -5.46 -20.18 -0.13
CA LYS A 142 -5.22 -21.49 0.51
C LYS A 142 -3.74 -21.68 0.90
N ASN A 143 -2.83 -21.21 0.05
CA ASN A 143 -1.39 -21.32 0.26
C ASN A 143 -0.80 -20.15 1.06
N ASN A 144 -1.65 -19.25 1.58
CA ASN A 144 -1.23 -18.01 2.26
C ASN A 144 -0.23 -17.18 1.43
N GLN A 145 -0.42 -17.16 0.11
CA GLN A 145 0.29 -16.31 -0.82
C GLN A 145 -0.52 -15.03 -1.07
N PRO A 146 0.15 -13.89 -1.37
CA PRO A 146 -0.55 -12.66 -1.71
C PRO A 146 -1.44 -12.83 -2.93
N ILE A 147 -2.74 -12.61 -2.77
CA ILE A 147 -3.68 -12.45 -3.89
C ILE A 147 -3.33 -11.21 -4.73
N GLN A 148 -3.81 -11.22 -5.97
CA GLN A 148 -3.50 -10.17 -6.94
C GLN A 148 -4.77 -9.58 -7.54
N GLU A 149 -4.67 -8.32 -7.95
CA GLU A 149 -5.63 -7.74 -8.90
C GLU A 149 -5.48 -8.45 -10.25
N GLN A 150 -6.54 -8.50 -11.05
CA GLN A 150 -6.54 -9.24 -12.31
C GLN A 150 -7.10 -8.34 -13.42
N SER A 151 -6.55 -8.44 -14.62
CA SER A 151 -7.00 -7.69 -15.79
C SER A 151 -7.06 -8.60 -16.99
N ILE A 152 -8.17 -8.58 -17.72
CA ILE A 152 -8.34 -9.34 -18.97
C ILE A 152 -8.35 -8.37 -20.12
N ILE A 153 -7.56 -8.67 -21.15
CA ILE A 153 -7.47 -7.91 -22.40
C ILE A 153 -7.99 -8.83 -23.49
N TRP A 154 -9.23 -8.58 -23.90
CA TRP A 154 -9.90 -9.27 -24.99
C TRP A 154 -9.52 -8.62 -26.31
N LEU A 155 -9.10 -9.45 -27.25
CA LEU A 155 -8.87 -9.10 -28.66
C LEU A 155 -9.77 -10.02 -29.49
N THR A 156 -10.99 -9.54 -29.74
CA THR A 156 -12.03 -10.31 -30.45
C THR A 156 -13.06 -9.37 -31.06
N ASP A 157 -13.66 -9.80 -32.17
CA ASP A 157 -14.85 -9.17 -32.76
C ASP A 157 -16.16 -9.74 -32.18
N ALA A 158 -16.08 -10.85 -31.44
CA ALA A 158 -17.22 -11.46 -30.78
C ALA A 158 -17.80 -10.57 -29.66
N PRO A 159 -19.13 -10.56 -29.47
CA PRO A 159 -19.75 -9.77 -28.42
C PRO A 159 -19.48 -10.38 -27.04
N LEU A 160 -18.92 -9.58 -26.14
CA LEU A 160 -18.72 -9.94 -24.73
C LEU A 160 -19.99 -9.74 -23.90
N PHE A 161 -20.07 -10.43 -22.76
CA PHE A 161 -21.10 -10.24 -21.73
C PHE A 161 -22.56 -10.39 -22.19
N THR A 162 -22.78 -11.15 -23.26
CA THR A 162 -24.10 -11.47 -23.79
C THR A 162 -24.92 -12.33 -22.82
N GLN A 163 -26.25 -12.36 -23.02
CA GLN A 163 -27.13 -13.22 -22.24
C GLN A 163 -26.90 -14.71 -22.55
N ALA A 164 -27.29 -15.58 -21.61
CA ALA A 164 -27.28 -17.04 -21.79
C ALA A 164 -28.02 -17.44 -23.08
N GLY A 165 -27.40 -18.32 -23.87
CA GLY A 165 -27.85 -18.74 -25.19
C GLY A 165 -27.83 -17.58 -26.18
N ILE A 166 -26.78 -17.51 -27.01
CA ILE A 166 -26.69 -16.50 -28.06
C ILE A 166 -27.43 -17.01 -29.30
N PRO A 167 -28.56 -16.40 -29.70
CA PRO A 167 -29.19 -16.75 -30.96
C PRO A 167 -28.26 -16.38 -32.13
N SER A 168 -28.27 -17.16 -33.21
CA SER A 168 -27.35 -16.99 -34.36
C SER A 168 -27.40 -15.61 -35.02
N ASN A 169 -28.43 -14.80 -34.75
CA ASN A 169 -28.54 -13.42 -35.22
C ASN A 169 -27.71 -12.41 -34.40
N VAL A 170 -27.21 -12.78 -33.21
CA VAL A 170 -26.34 -11.95 -32.37
C VAL A 170 -24.88 -12.37 -32.51
N TRP A 171 -24.60 -13.68 -32.58
CA TRP A 171 -23.27 -14.21 -32.91
C TRP A 171 -23.43 -15.54 -33.65
N ILE A 172 -23.19 -15.52 -34.96
CA ILE A 172 -23.40 -16.70 -35.81
C ILE A 172 -22.27 -17.72 -35.68
N GLU A 173 -21.09 -17.27 -35.24
CA GLU A 173 -19.86 -18.08 -35.21
C GLU A 173 -19.75 -18.97 -33.98
N THR A 174 -20.72 -19.00 -33.05
CA THR A 174 -20.71 -20.02 -31.99
C THR A 174 -20.82 -21.41 -32.64
N PRO A 175 -19.98 -22.43 -32.36
CA PRO A 175 -20.10 -23.76 -32.96
C PRO A 175 -21.48 -24.40 -32.79
N ALA A 176 -21.91 -25.21 -33.76
CA ALA A 176 -23.26 -25.80 -33.81
C ALA A 176 -23.55 -26.77 -32.65
N ASP A 177 -22.53 -27.45 -32.20
CA ASP A 177 -22.50 -28.41 -31.10
C ASP A 177 -22.20 -27.77 -29.74
N SER A 178 -21.94 -26.45 -29.69
CA SER A 178 -21.65 -25.76 -28.44
C SER A 178 -22.86 -25.80 -27.49
N PRO A 179 -22.67 -26.20 -26.21
CA PRO A 179 -23.74 -26.17 -25.22
C PRO A 179 -24.21 -24.73 -24.94
N PHE A 180 -23.41 -23.73 -25.28
CA PHE A 180 -23.71 -22.33 -25.05
C PHE A 180 -24.72 -21.73 -26.05
N ARG A 181 -25.16 -22.49 -27.06
CA ARG A 181 -26.24 -22.07 -27.96
C ARG A 181 -27.62 -22.13 -27.31
N ASP A 182 -27.83 -23.05 -26.38
CA ASP A 182 -29.10 -23.20 -25.66
C ASP A 182 -29.01 -22.50 -24.29
N THR A 183 -29.97 -21.63 -24.02
CA THR A 183 -30.07 -20.84 -22.79
C THR A 183 -30.25 -21.73 -21.54
N ASN A 184 -30.75 -22.95 -21.71
CA ASN A 184 -31.16 -23.84 -20.63
C ASN A 184 -30.08 -24.85 -20.22
N THR A 185 -28.96 -24.91 -20.94
CA THR A 185 -27.85 -25.79 -20.58
C THR A 185 -27.21 -25.34 -19.27
N PRO A 186 -26.67 -26.30 -18.48
CA PRO A 186 -25.91 -25.97 -17.27
C PRO A 186 -24.78 -24.97 -17.54
N GLU A 187 -24.07 -25.12 -18.65
CA GLU A 187 -22.92 -24.30 -19.04
C GLU A 187 -23.34 -22.85 -19.32
N SER A 188 -24.45 -22.64 -20.06
CA SER A 188 -25.00 -21.30 -20.30
C SER A 188 -25.44 -20.60 -19.02
N GLN A 189 -26.07 -21.34 -18.10
CA GLN A 189 -26.52 -20.81 -16.81
C GLN A 189 -25.32 -20.45 -15.92
N GLU A 190 -24.31 -21.32 -15.88
CA GLU A 190 -23.08 -21.08 -15.14
C GLU A 190 -22.34 -19.84 -15.65
N ARG A 191 -22.17 -19.70 -16.96
CA ARG A 191 -21.57 -18.52 -17.58
C ARG A 191 -22.33 -17.25 -17.19
N GLN A 192 -23.66 -17.28 -17.25
CA GLN A 192 -24.47 -16.12 -16.87
C GLN A 192 -24.23 -15.71 -15.42
N CYS A 193 -24.13 -16.67 -14.50
CA CYS A 193 -23.83 -16.38 -13.10
C CYS A 193 -22.44 -15.73 -12.93
N TRP A 194 -21.42 -16.17 -13.68
CA TRP A 194 -20.10 -15.53 -13.69
C TRP A 194 -20.14 -14.10 -14.25
N ILE A 195 -20.85 -13.88 -15.37
CA ILE A 195 -21.02 -12.55 -15.96
C ILE A 195 -21.72 -11.61 -14.98
N ASP A 196 -22.80 -12.06 -14.35
CA ASP A 196 -23.55 -11.28 -13.38
C ASP A 196 -22.70 -10.94 -12.14
N TRP A 197 -21.79 -11.83 -11.77
CA TRP A 197 -20.80 -11.59 -10.72
C TRP A 197 -19.78 -10.54 -11.15
N VAL A 198 -19.16 -10.67 -12.34
CA VAL A 198 -18.21 -9.69 -12.88
C VAL A 198 -18.83 -8.30 -12.98
N LYS A 199 -20.08 -8.21 -13.47
CA LYS A 199 -20.82 -6.93 -13.58
C LYS A 199 -21.10 -6.26 -12.23
N LYS A 200 -21.07 -6.99 -11.11
CA LYS A 200 -21.22 -6.44 -9.76
C LYS A 200 -19.92 -5.91 -9.17
N LEU A 201 -18.76 -6.24 -9.75
CA LEU A 201 -17.47 -5.81 -9.22
C LEU A 201 -17.20 -4.34 -9.57
N PRO A 202 -16.49 -3.60 -8.69
CA PRO A 202 -16.03 -2.26 -8.98
C PRO A 202 -14.93 -2.31 -10.06
N GLY A 203 -15.33 -2.17 -11.32
CA GLY A 203 -14.45 -2.14 -12.48
C GLY A 203 -15.14 -1.42 -13.64
N LYS A 204 -14.36 -0.86 -14.57
CA LYS A 204 -14.90 -0.28 -15.80
C LYS A 204 -14.41 -1.10 -16.97
N GLU A 205 -15.34 -1.71 -17.69
CA GLU A 205 -15.08 -2.19 -19.05
C GLU A 205 -14.67 -0.98 -19.90
N ARG A 206 -13.56 -1.13 -20.63
CA ARG A 206 -13.08 -0.11 -21.57
C ARG A 206 -12.83 -0.80 -22.90
N SER A 207 -13.57 -0.41 -23.92
CA SER A 207 -13.46 -1.01 -25.25
C SER A 207 -13.03 0.03 -26.28
N GLN A 208 -12.17 -0.39 -27.21
CA GLN A 208 -11.73 0.40 -28.35
C GLN A 208 -11.80 -0.46 -29.63
N PRO A 209 -12.52 -0.03 -30.68
CA PRO A 209 -12.54 -0.73 -31.96
C PRO A 209 -11.21 -0.53 -32.71
N ILE A 210 -10.75 -1.58 -33.39
CA ILE A 210 -9.54 -1.62 -34.21
C ILE A 210 -9.91 -2.08 -35.62
N PRO A 211 -9.57 -1.32 -36.67
CA PRO A 211 -9.82 -1.74 -38.06
C PRO A 211 -8.83 -2.82 -38.52
N THR A 212 -9.33 -3.81 -39.24
CA THR A 212 -8.53 -4.82 -39.95
C THR A 212 -8.14 -4.33 -41.35
N GLN A 213 -7.21 -5.04 -42.01
CA GLN A 213 -6.81 -4.72 -43.40
C GLN A 213 -7.98 -4.86 -44.39
N ASN A 214 -8.99 -5.68 -44.06
CA ASN A 214 -10.16 -5.95 -44.87
C ASN A 214 -11.35 -5.02 -44.54
N ASN A 215 -11.11 -3.91 -43.84
CA ASN A 215 -12.13 -2.93 -43.43
C ASN A 215 -13.22 -3.51 -42.50
N GLN A 216 -12.94 -4.66 -41.86
CA GLN A 216 -13.69 -5.17 -40.72
C GLN A 216 -13.13 -4.55 -39.43
N THR A 217 -13.82 -4.71 -38.31
CA THR A 217 -13.37 -4.15 -37.02
C THR A 217 -13.53 -5.19 -35.93
N TYR A 218 -12.48 -5.39 -35.13
CA TYR A 218 -12.56 -6.13 -33.88
C TYR A 218 -12.35 -5.18 -32.70
N ASN A 219 -12.72 -5.62 -31.50
CA ASN A 219 -12.61 -4.80 -30.30
C ASN A 219 -11.43 -5.21 -29.43
N LEU A 220 -10.73 -4.20 -28.91
CA LEU A 220 -9.81 -4.33 -27.80
C LEU A 220 -10.55 -3.92 -26.53
N THR A 221 -10.92 -4.90 -25.71
CA THR A 221 -11.68 -4.65 -24.48
C THR A 221 -10.87 -5.04 -23.26
N VAL A 222 -10.73 -4.10 -22.31
CA VAL A 222 -10.06 -4.34 -21.03
C VAL A 222 -11.10 -4.44 -19.92
N VAL A 223 -11.01 -5.53 -19.15
CA VAL A 223 -11.86 -5.82 -17.99
C VAL A 223 -10.97 -5.96 -16.77
N ASP A 224 -11.02 -4.98 -15.86
CA ASP A 224 -10.29 -5.03 -14.59
C ASP A 224 -11.16 -5.68 -13.51
N LEU A 225 -10.57 -6.64 -12.80
CA LEU A 225 -11.18 -7.36 -11.68
C LEU A 225 -10.42 -7.03 -10.38
N PRO A 226 -11.12 -6.62 -9.31
CA PRO A 226 -10.51 -6.43 -8.00
C PRO A 226 -9.92 -7.75 -7.46
N PRO A 227 -9.06 -7.70 -6.41
CA PRO A 227 -8.48 -8.91 -5.83
C PRO A 227 -9.55 -9.65 -5.01
N SER A 228 -10.38 -10.40 -5.72
CA SER A 228 -11.55 -11.08 -5.17
C SER A 228 -11.25 -12.56 -4.90
N ILE A 229 -11.85 -13.05 -3.84
CA ILE A 229 -11.82 -14.45 -3.41
C ILE A 229 -13.21 -14.87 -2.95
N GLN A 230 -13.43 -16.17 -2.87
CA GLN A 230 -14.62 -16.74 -2.25
C GLN A 230 -14.30 -17.14 -0.81
N GLU A 231 -15.15 -16.75 0.15
CA GLU A 231 -14.95 -17.10 1.56
C GLU A 231 -15.62 -18.45 1.88
N PHE A 232 -14.82 -19.37 2.43
CA PHE A 232 -15.28 -20.65 2.95
C PHE A 232 -15.23 -20.62 4.48
N CYS A 233 -16.40 -20.73 5.11
CA CYS A 233 -16.54 -20.78 6.56
C CYS A 233 -16.94 -22.19 6.99
N THR A 234 -16.18 -22.79 7.90
CA THR A 234 -16.49 -24.11 8.48
C THR A 234 -17.15 -23.90 9.85
N PRO A 235 -18.31 -24.53 10.14
CA PRO A 235 -18.90 -24.48 11.48
C PRO A 235 -17.99 -25.20 12.48
N THR A 236 -17.88 -24.64 13.68
CA THR A 236 -17.04 -25.14 14.78
C THR A 236 -17.84 -25.25 16.07
N PRO A 237 -17.46 -26.14 17.01
CA PRO A 237 -18.18 -26.32 18.27
C PRO A 237 -18.36 -25.00 19.04
N GLY A 238 -19.51 -24.86 19.71
CA GLY A 238 -19.87 -23.64 20.44
C GLY A 238 -20.56 -22.55 19.59
N GLY A 239 -21.16 -22.93 18.46
CA GLY A 239 -21.96 -22.02 17.62
C GLY A 239 -21.14 -20.99 16.85
N LYS A 240 -19.84 -21.21 16.69
CA LYS A 240 -18.92 -20.32 15.97
C LYS A 240 -18.65 -20.84 14.55
N GLN A 241 -18.28 -19.95 13.65
CA GLN A 241 -17.77 -20.29 12.32
C GLN A 241 -16.32 -19.86 12.21
N THR A 242 -15.49 -20.70 11.61
CA THR A 242 -14.10 -20.38 11.28
C THR A 242 -14.00 -20.14 9.79
N CYS A 243 -13.68 -18.90 9.41
CA CYS A 243 -13.52 -18.50 8.03
C CYS A 243 -12.03 -18.31 7.71
N LEU A 244 -11.64 -18.58 6.46
CA LEU A 244 -10.23 -18.51 6.05
C LEU A 244 -9.72 -17.07 5.93
N VAL A 245 -10.56 -16.14 5.45
CA VAL A 245 -10.15 -14.77 5.10
C VAL A 245 -9.61 -13.97 6.29
N PRO A 246 -10.23 -13.98 7.49
CA PRO A 246 -9.69 -13.24 8.62
C PRO A 246 -8.28 -13.69 9.02
N SER A 247 -8.04 -14.99 9.06
CA SER A 247 -6.71 -15.54 9.40
C SER A 247 -5.67 -15.19 8.34
N TYR A 248 -6.05 -15.26 7.07
CA TYR A 248 -5.21 -14.84 5.94
C TYR A 248 -4.84 -13.36 6.03
N LEU A 249 -5.81 -12.47 6.22
CA LEU A 249 -5.55 -11.03 6.30
C LEU A 249 -4.63 -10.69 7.47
N PHE A 250 -4.80 -11.33 8.62
CA PHE A 250 -3.89 -11.17 9.74
C PHE A 250 -2.46 -11.58 9.35
N ASN A 251 -2.28 -12.76 8.75
CA ASN A 251 -0.97 -13.26 8.34
C ASN A 251 -0.26 -12.34 7.33
N GLN A 252 -1.01 -11.73 6.41
CA GLN A 252 -0.44 -10.84 5.40
C GLN A 252 -0.16 -9.42 5.90
N LEU A 253 -1.00 -8.88 6.80
CA LEU A 253 -0.98 -7.45 7.13
C LEU A 253 -0.39 -7.11 8.50
N TRP A 254 -0.18 -8.08 9.41
CA TRP A 254 0.27 -7.76 10.77
C TRP A 254 1.63 -7.03 10.83
N LEU A 255 2.61 -7.45 10.01
CA LEU A 255 3.94 -6.82 9.95
C LEU A 255 3.88 -5.39 9.37
N PRO A 256 3.30 -5.16 8.17
CA PRO A 256 3.13 -3.81 7.63
C PRO A 256 2.39 -2.86 8.59
N VAL A 257 1.31 -3.35 9.22
CA VAL A 257 0.52 -2.56 10.18
C VAL A 257 1.35 -2.22 11.42
N LEU A 258 2.09 -3.18 11.97
CA LEU A 258 2.96 -2.94 13.13
C LEU A 258 4.08 -1.95 12.80
N GLY A 259 4.67 -2.03 11.60
CA GLY A 259 5.65 -1.07 11.11
C GLY A 259 5.09 0.35 11.05
N LEU A 260 3.87 0.52 10.54
CA LEU A 260 3.19 1.81 10.45
C LEU A 260 2.85 2.38 11.85
N ILE A 261 2.42 1.54 12.79
CA ILE A 261 2.16 1.94 14.18
C ILE A 261 3.45 2.41 14.85
N LEU A 262 4.56 1.68 14.70
CA LEU A 262 5.84 2.08 15.27
C LEU A 262 6.36 3.38 14.65
N PHE A 263 6.25 3.54 13.33
CA PHE A 263 6.70 4.74 12.63
C PHE A 263 5.89 5.97 13.06
N THR A 264 4.57 5.86 13.13
CA THR A 264 3.69 6.94 13.58
C THR A 264 3.93 7.29 15.05
N GLY A 265 4.08 6.29 15.92
CA GLY A 265 4.43 6.49 17.32
C GLY A 265 5.77 7.20 17.50
N ALA A 266 6.81 6.75 16.80
CA ALA A 266 8.13 7.37 16.82
C ALA A 266 8.11 8.81 16.26
N SER A 267 7.36 9.05 15.19
CA SER A 267 7.20 10.38 14.59
C SER A 267 6.50 11.34 15.55
N LEU A 268 5.40 10.92 16.17
CA LEU A 268 4.68 11.71 17.18
C LEU A 268 5.57 12.01 18.40
N PHE A 269 6.30 11.00 18.89
CA PHE A 269 7.25 11.18 19.98
C PHE A 269 8.37 12.16 19.61
N GLY A 270 8.96 12.01 18.42
CA GLY A 270 10.00 12.89 17.90
C GLY A 270 9.53 14.34 17.75
N LEU A 271 8.33 14.55 17.20
CA LEU A 271 7.70 15.86 17.08
C LEU A 271 7.47 16.50 18.46
N ASN A 272 6.95 15.74 19.42
CA ASN A 272 6.74 16.23 20.79
C ASN A 272 8.08 16.57 21.46
N TYR A 273 9.08 15.70 21.35
CA TYR A 273 10.42 15.94 21.87
C TYR A 273 11.05 17.20 21.26
N PHE A 274 10.94 17.37 19.94
CA PHE A 274 11.43 18.55 19.24
C PHE A 274 10.72 19.84 19.69
N ARG A 275 9.39 19.82 19.84
CA ARG A 275 8.63 20.95 20.40
C ARG A 275 9.11 21.33 21.80
N LEU A 276 9.37 20.34 22.66
CA LEU A 276 9.92 20.58 24.00
C LEU A 276 11.30 21.25 23.95
N LEU A 277 12.16 20.87 23.00
CA LEU A 277 13.47 21.51 22.82
C LEU A 277 13.36 22.97 22.34
N GLN A 278 12.36 23.30 21.51
CA GLN A 278 12.15 24.66 21.02
C GLN A 278 11.51 25.61 22.06
N LYS A 279 10.77 25.07 23.03
CA LYS A 279 10.13 25.88 24.09
C LYS A 279 11.18 26.70 24.84
N LYS A 280 11.04 28.02 24.89
CA LYS A 280 11.91 28.88 25.70
C LYS A 280 11.53 28.74 27.17
N TRP A 281 12.52 28.50 28.04
CA TRP A 281 12.29 28.50 29.49
C TRP A 281 12.50 29.90 30.04
N THR A 282 11.69 30.29 31.02
CA THR A 282 11.79 31.59 31.68
C THR A 282 12.44 31.41 33.05
N ILE A 283 13.53 32.13 33.30
CA ILE A 283 14.27 32.10 34.55
C ILE A 283 14.11 33.46 35.22
N LYS A 284 13.44 33.50 36.36
CA LYS A 284 13.25 34.69 37.18
C LYS A 284 14.29 34.71 38.30
N VAL A 285 15.02 35.80 38.42
CA VAL A 285 16.13 35.94 39.37
C VAL A 285 15.80 37.07 40.32
N LYS A 286 15.89 36.80 41.63
CA LYS A 286 15.76 37.80 42.69
C LYS A 286 17.13 37.97 43.35
N SER A 287 17.66 39.18 43.26
CA SER A 287 18.97 39.56 43.81
C SER A 287 18.80 40.28 45.15
N PRO A 288 19.75 40.19 46.09
CA PRO A 288 19.75 40.99 47.31
C PRO A 288 19.86 42.50 47.10
N LYS A 289 20.44 42.94 45.98
CA LYS A 289 20.70 44.36 45.68
C LYS A 289 19.57 45.06 44.92
N ASP A 290 18.63 44.30 44.38
CA ASP A 290 17.61 44.80 43.49
C ASP A 290 16.26 44.17 43.87
N ASP A 291 15.29 45.00 44.25
CA ASP A 291 13.94 44.54 44.60
C ASP A 291 13.17 44.06 43.36
N GLU A 292 13.65 44.38 42.15
CA GLU A 292 13.03 43.96 40.90
C GLU A 292 13.42 42.54 40.47
N LEU A 293 12.44 41.79 39.95
CA LEU A 293 12.65 40.44 39.41
C LEU A 293 13.20 40.49 37.98
N LYS A 294 14.49 40.18 37.81
CA LYS A 294 15.10 40.04 36.47
C LYS A 294 14.58 38.78 35.78
N THR A 295 14.03 38.93 34.57
CA THR A 295 13.52 37.81 33.76
C THR A 295 14.46 37.49 32.61
N LEU A 296 14.96 36.25 32.56
CA LEU A 296 15.88 35.73 31.55
C LEU A 296 15.21 34.61 30.74
N TYR A 297 15.60 34.45 29.47
CA TYR A 297 15.07 33.39 28.60
C TYR A 297 16.17 32.40 28.21
N LEU A 298 15.88 31.12 28.35
CA LEU A 298 16.84 30.05 28.12
C LEU A 298 16.32 29.02 27.12
N LYS A 299 16.89 29.04 25.90
CA LYS A 299 16.65 28.00 24.87
C LYS A 299 17.50 26.77 25.15
N ASN A 300 17.18 25.67 24.46
CA ASN A 300 18.04 24.49 24.48
C ASN A 300 19.48 24.84 24.05
N ASN A 301 20.48 24.23 24.71
CA ASN A 301 21.92 24.45 24.51
C ASN A 301 22.42 25.87 24.77
N GLN A 302 21.59 26.77 25.31
CA GLN A 302 22.04 28.08 25.79
C GLN A 302 22.54 28.00 27.23
N LYS A 303 23.32 29.01 27.61
CA LYS A 303 23.85 29.22 28.96
C LYS A 303 23.56 30.65 29.44
N ILE A 304 23.33 30.80 30.74
CA ILE A 304 23.29 32.07 31.47
C ILE A 304 24.54 32.13 32.34
N THR A 305 25.23 33.27 32.32
CA THR A 305 26.46 33.49 33.10
C THR A 305 26.13 33.97 34.51
N ILE A 306 26.94 33.59 35.51
CA ILE A 306 26.87 34.08 36.89
C ILE A 306 28.17 34.85 37.19
N GLY A 307 28.07 36.10 37.65
CA GLY A 307 29.23 36.93 38.07
C GLY A 307 29.66 38.05 37.12
N GLU A 308 29.07 38.17 35.94
CA GLU A 308 29.36 39.27 35.01
C GLU A 308 28.49 40.50 35.33
N LEU A 309 29.13 41.68 35.49
CA LEU A 309 28.53 42.96 35.90
C LEU A 309 27.40 43.43 34.98
N GLU A 310 27.57 43.31 33.66
CA GLU A 310 26.60 43.80 32.68
C GLU A 310 26.40 42.80 31.54
N GLY A 311 25.14 42.44 31.29
CA GLY A 311 24.78 41.56 30.18
C GLY A 311 23.31 41.15 30.17
N LEU A 312 22.78 40.90 28.96
CA LEU A 312 21.40 40.51 28.73
C LEU A 312 21.06 39.12 29.30
N ASN A 313 22.05 38.24 29.44
CA ASN A 313 21.89 36.85 29.95
C ASN A 313 22.82 36.56 31.14
N THR A 314 22.98 37.54 32.03
CA THR A 314 23.86 37.42 33.20
C THR A 314 23.06 37.55 34.49
N ILE A 315 23.48 36.78 35.50
CA ILE A 315 23.07 36.89 36.89
C ILE A 315 24.20 37.62 37.60
N TYR A 316 23.86 38.77 38.16
CA TYR A 316 24.81 39.54 38.95
C TYR A 316 25.23 38.75 40.18
N SER A 317 26.53 38.71 40.43
CA SER A 317 27.14 38.28 41.68
C SER A 317 28.26 39.28 41.99
N PRO A 318 28.60 39.52 43.27
CA PRO A 318 29.79 40.28 43.62
C PRO A 318 31.06 39.73 42.94
N GLY A 319 32.03 40.60 42.68
CA GLY A 319 33.25 40.28 41.93
C GLY A 319 33.17 40.69 40.44
N ASP A 320 34.34 40.79 39.80
CA ASP A 320 34.48 41.18 38.38
C ASP A 320 34.71 39.95 37.47
N GLU A 321 34.33 38.76 37.94
CA GLU A 321 34.68 37.47 37.33
C GLU A 321 33.49 36.54 37.13
N ILE A 322 33.58 35.69 36.11
CA ILE A 322 32.57 34.68 35.84
C ILE A 322 32.78 33.52 36.81
N ARG A 323 31.83 33.33 37.73
CA ARG A 323 31.86 32.25 38.72
C ARG A 323 31.27 30.94 38.19
N GLY A 324 30.36 31.01 37.21
CA GLY A 324 29.76 29.81 36.63
C GLY A 324 28.64 30.06 35.63
N TYR A 325 27.93 29.00 35.28
CA TYR A 325 26.89 29.01 34.26
C TYR A 325 25.67 28.17 34.65
N ILE A 326 24.48 28.64 34.29
CA ILE A 326 23.28 27.82 34.21
C ILE A 326 23.08 27.43 32.76
N LYS A 327 23.21 26.14 32.45
CA LYS A 327 23.16 25.60 31.09
C LYS A 327 21.97 24.66 30.92
N ARG A 328 21.19 24.88 29.86
CA ARG A 328 20.15 23.93 29.46
C ARG A 328 20.73 22.91 28.48
N LYS A 329 20.55 21.63 28.76
CA LYS A 329 20.81 20.53 27.82
C LYS A 329 19.55 19.68 27.72
N GLY A 330 18.88 19.73 26.58
CA GLY A 330 17.59 19.08 26.39
C GLY A 330 16.51 19.65 27.31
N ASN A 331 15.83 18.76 28.04
CA ASN A 331 14.84 19.09 29.07
C ASN A 331 15.44 19.11 30.49
N SER A 332 16.75 19.29 30.63
CA SER A 332 17.43 19.35 31.92
C SER A 332 18.27 20.63 32.03
N LEU A 333 18.39 21.14 33.26
CA LEU A 333 19.27 22.25 33.60
C LEU A 333 20.46 21.75 34.41
N TYR A 334 21.58 22.40 34.19
CA TYR A 334 22.85 22.09 34.83
C TYR A 334 23.47 23.38 35.35
N LEU A 335 24.05 23.31 36.55
CA LEU A 335 24.89 24.35 37.11
C LEU A 335 26.34 23.94 36.92
N GLU A 336 27.11 24.76 36.21
CA GLU A 336 28.48 24.47 35.80
C GLU A 336 29.42 25.53 36.40
N PRO A 337 30.35 25.17 37.30
CA PRO A 337 31.30 26.14 37.85
C PRO A 337 32.31 26.57 36.77
N ALA A 338 32.75 27.82 36.82
CA ALA A 338 33.85 28.28 35.97
C ALA A 338 35.19 27.76 36.51
N LYS A 339 36.16 27.59 35.61
CA LYS A 339 37.50 27.12 36.00
C LYS A 339 38.24 28.24 36.73
N ASN A 340 38.81 27.94 37.89
CA ASN A 340 39.63 28.85 38.69
C ASN A 340 38.91 30.16 39.08
N ALA A 341 37.60 30.10 39.29
CA ALA A 341 36.79 31.23 39.74
C ALA A 341 36.43 31.10 41.24
N GLU A 342 35.99 32.20 41.84
CA GLU A 342 35.48 32.23 43.20
C GLU A 342 34.30 31.27 43.42
N PRO A 343 34.16 30.75 44.66
CA PRO A 343 33.24 29.67 44.94
C PRO A 343 31.77 30.07 44.75
N ILE A 344 31.00 29.16 44.16
CA ILE A 344 29.53 29.18 44.17
C ILE A 344 29.07 28.09 45.14
N PHE A 345 28.26 28.46 46.14
CA PHE A 345 27.64 27.50 47.04
C PHE A 345 26.23 27.17 46.55
N TYR A 346 25.97 25.88 46.32
CA TYR A 346 24.66 25.35 45.97
C TYR A 346 24.27 24.27 47.00
N LYS A 347 23.09 24.40 47.62
CA LYS A 347 22.63 23.53 48.73
C LYS A 347 23.63 23.45 49.90
N GLY A 348 24.27 24.58 50.23
CA GLY A 348 25.22 24.66 51.35
C GLY A 348 26.58 24.02 51.11
N ARG A 349 26.88 23.55 49.89
CA ARG A 349 28.21 23.03 49.52
C ARG A 349 28.79 23.80 48.34
N GLU A 350 30.12 23.91 48.30
CA GLU A 350 30.84 24.48 47.17
C GLU A 350 30.64 23.61 45.91
N LEU A 351 30.30 24.27 44.81
CA LEU A 351 30.09 23.62 43.52
C LEU A 351 31.43 23.40 42.81
N GLN A 352 32.00 22.21 42.95
CA GLN A 352 33.28 21.86 42.30
C GLN A 352 33.13 21.23 40.91
N LYS A 353 31.94 20.69 40.57
CA LYS A 353 31.66 20.01 39.30
C LYS A 353 30.26 20.34 38.81
N THR A 354 30.01 20.11 37.52
CA THR A 354 28.68 20.28 36.93
C THR A 354 27.63 19.44 37.67
N GLU A 355 26.58 20.07 38.19
CA GLU A 355 25.48 19.40 38.89
C GLU A 355 24.16 19.62 38.14
N LYS A 356 23.32 18.58 38.07
CA LYS A 356 21.97 18.68 37.49
C LYS A 356 21.02 19.38 38.47
N ILE A 357 20.32 20.41 38.00
CA ILE A 357 19.28 21.10 38.75
C ILE A 357 17.98 20.30 38.62
N ILE A 358 17.46 19.83 39.75
CA ILE A 358 16.23 19.01 39.83
C ILE A 358 15.02 19.86 40.19
N THR A 359 15.23 20.89 41.03
CA THR A 359 14.16 21.76 41.54
C THR A 359 13.93 22.98 40.65
N ASN A 360 12.70 23.48 40.63
CA ASN A 360 12.37 24.72 39.91
C ASN A 360 12.82 25.97 40.67
N ARG A 361 13.05 25.88 41.99
CA ARG A 361 13.59 26.95 42.82
C ARG A 361 14.97 26.54 43.30
N ILE A 362 15.96 27.38 43.07
CA ILE A 362 17.32 27.20 43.56
C ILE A 362 17.77 28.46 44.29
N ARG A 363 18.63 28.26 45.28
CA ARG A 363 19.33 29.35 45.97
C ARG A 363 20.82 29.14 45.78
N LEU A 364 21.49 30.19 45.33
CA LEU A 364 22.93 30.22 45.12
C LEU A 364 23.50 31.25 46.09
N ASN A 365 24.51 30.88 46.86
CA ASN A 365 25.27 31.84 47.66
C ASN A 365 26.63 32.07 46.99
N CYS A 366 26.92 33.32 46.66
CA CYS A 366 28.16 33.74 46.03
C CYS A 366 28.86 34.77 46.92
N PRO A 367 29.67 34.35 47.91
CA PRO A 367 30.23 35.27 48.90
C PRO A 367 31.07 36.37 48.25
N ASP A 368 30.94 37.60 48.75
CA ASP A 368 31.70 38.78 48.29
C ASP A 368 33.14 38.73 48.85
N ASN A 369 34.03 39.58 48.33
CA ASN A 369 35.46 39.71 48.71
C ASN A 369 35.67 40.04 50.20
N ARG A 370 34.60 40.43 50.90
CA ARG A 370 34.55 40.67 52.36
C ARG A 370 33.94 39.49 53.14
N ALA A 371 33.83 38.31 52.53
CA ALA A 371 33.18 37.11 53.06
C ALA A 371 31.73 37.31 53.51
N ARG A 372 31.02 38.28 52.89
CA ARG A 372 29.58 38.48 53.14
C ARG A 372 28.79 37.59 52.21
N ASP A 373 27.81 36.87 52.76
CA ASP A 373 26.91 36.04 51.96
C ASP A 373 26.10 36.89 50.99
N PHE A 374 25.99 36.41 49.75
CA PHE A 374 25.17 37.00 48.70
C PHE A 374 24.26 35.91 48.12
N GLU A 375 23.07 35.79 48.70
CA GLU A 375 22.12 34.75 48.35
C GLU A 375 21.20 35.21 47.21
N THR A 376 21.36 34.62 46.03
CA THR A 376 20.48 34.85 44.88
C THR A 376 19.46 33.74 44.79
N GLU A 377 18.18 34.12 44.67
CA GLU A 377 17.10 33.18 44.46
C GLU A 377 16.73 33.12 42.97
N ILE A 378 16.63 31.90 42.43
CA ILE A 378 16.33 31.67 41.02
C ILE A 378 15.13 30.73 40.90
N ASN A 379 14.11 31.19 40.18
CA ASN A 379 12.87 30.47 39.89
C ASN A 379 12.79 30.14 38.40
N ILE A 380 12.66 28.85 38.07
CA ILE A 380 12.66 28.30 36.72
C ILE A 380 11.22 27.93 36.33
N ILE A 381 10.75 28.50 35.23
CA ILE A 381 9.44 28.24 34.62
C ILE A 381 9.70 27.58 33.26
N LYS A 382 9.35 26.29 33.16
CA LYS A 382 9.63 25.45 31.98
C LYS A 382 8.60 25.62 30.88
#